data_AF-I5BZU1-F1
#
_entry.id   AF-I5BZU1-F1
#
_cell.length_a   1.000
_cell.length_b   1.000
_cell.length_c   1.000
_cell.angle_alpha   90.00
_cell.angle_beta   90.00
_cell.angle_gamma   90.00
#
_symmetry.space_group_name_H-M   'P 1'
#
loop_
_entity.id
_entity.type
_entity.pdbx_description
1 polymer ?
#
loop_
_entity_poly.entity_id
_entity_poly.type
_entity_poly.pdbx_seq_one_letter_code
_entity_poly.pdbx_strand_id
1 'polypeptide(L)'
;RYPHIIRQNRTSVAVLRGTETAEELRALAADVFTYYGLGCRNVSKVYVQKEEQLHAFFDAIADFEWVREHHKYVNNYDYNKSIFLVNKVPHLDTGFLLAREEEALVSPIAVLHYGFYEQEERLKQDLAARASEIQCLVAGQPALLEAGTPLGRWPSVRRSVPAFGIMRTMWTPWPFAFR
;
A
#
# COMPACT_ATOMS: atom_id res chain seq x y z
N ARG A 1 16.36 7.44 -32.36
CA ARG A 1 14.96 7.53 -31.88
C ARG A 1 14.96 6.99 -30.45
N TYR A 2 14.89 7.86 -29.43
CA TYR A 2 14.97 7.42 -28.03
C TYR A 2 13.63 6.80 -27.62
N PRO A 3 13.61 5.65 -26.92
CA PRO A 3 12.38 5.11 -26.38
C PRO A 3 11.83 6.09 -25.34
N HIS A 4 10.62 6.62 -25.58
CA HIS A 4 9.89 7.38 -24.58
C HIS A 4 9.51 6.42 -23.46
N ILE A 5 10.20 6.49 -22.32
CA ILE A 5 9.78 5.80 -21.10
C ILE A 5 8.51 6.52 -20.63
N ILE A 6 7.34 5.99 -21.03
CA ILE A 6 6.06 6.43 -20.49
C ILE A 6 6.02 6.00 -19.02
N ARG A 7 6.17 6.97 -18.11
CA ARG A 7 6.05 6.73 -16.67
C ARG A 7 4.58 6.53 -16.34
N GLN A 8 4.17 5.28 -16.11
CA GLN A 8 2.86 4.98 -15.54
C GLN A 8 2.82 5.43 -14.08
N ASN A 9 1.69 6.01 -13.67
CA ASN A 9 1.47 6.36 -12.26
C ASN A 9 1.16 5.08 -11.49
N ARG A 10 2.07 4.68 -10.61
CA ARG A 10 1.92 3.49 -9.77
C ARG A 10 2.01 3.90 -8.32
N THR A 11 1.34 3.17 -7.45
CA THR A 11 1.29 3.47 -6.02
C THR A 11 1.69 2.27 -5.17
N SER A 12 1.95 2.50 -3.89
CA SER A 12 2.24 1.43 -2.94
C SER A 12 1.02 1.13 -2.09
N VAL A 13 0.86 -0.15 -1.78
CA VAL A 13 -0.31 -0.67 -1.05
C VAL A 13 0.18 -1.56 0.07
N ALA A 14 -0.43 -1.44 1.25
CA ALA A 14 -0.15 -2.29 2.39
C ALA A 14 -1.28 -3.28 2.68
N VAL A 15 -0.95 -4.42 3.27
CA VAL A 15 -1.91 -5.42 3.75
C VAL A 15 -1.59 -5.73 5.22
N LEU A 16 -2.58 -5.53 6.08
CA LEU A 16 -2.51 -5.83 7.51
C LEU A 16 -3.35 -7.07 7.82
N ARG A 17 -2.77 -8.02 8.54
CA ARG A 17 -3.38 -9.27 9.02
C ARG A 17 -3.92 -9.19 10.44
N GLY A 18 -3.51 -8.19 11.20
CA GLY A 18 -3.88 -8.01 12.61
C GLY A 18 -2.94 -8.71 13.59
N THR A 19 -1.84 -9.28 13.09
CA THR A 19 -0.78 -9.92 13.89
C THR A 19 0.51 -9.10 13.88
N GLU A 20 0.50 -7.91 13.30
CA GLU A 20 1.67 -7.03 13.19
C GLU A 20 2.11 -6.51 14.55
N THR A 21 3.43 -6.36 14.72
CA THR A 21 3.98 -5.72 15.92
C THR A 21 3.87 -4.20 15.88
N ALA A 22 4.02 -3.55 17.04
CA ALA A 22 4.03 -2.09 17.11
C ALA A 22 5.16 -1.47 16.26
N GLU A 23 6.31 -2.13 16.18
CA GLU A 23 7.44 -1.72 15.32
C GLU A 23 7.08 -1.80 13.84
N GLU A 24 6.41 -2.87 13.42
CA GLU A 24 5.95 -3.06 12.04
C GLU A 24 4.92 -2.00 11.65
N LEU A 25 3.96 -1.69 12.53
CA LEU A 25 2.97 -0.63 12.30
C LEU A 25 3.61 0.76 12.25
N ARG A 26 4.58 1.04 13.13
CA ARG A 26 5.36 2.30 13.09
C ARG A 26 6.13 2.42 11.78
N ALA A 27 6.66 1.31 11.27
CA ALA A 27 7.39 1.31 10.01
C ALA A 27 6.45 1.53 8.81
N LEU A 28 5.23 0.98 8.85
CA LEU A 28 4.18 1.32 7.88
C LEU A 28 3.81 2.80 7.95
N ALA A 29 3.67 3.36 9.15
CA ALA A 29 3.39 4.77 9.33
C ALA A 29 4.50 5.63 8.69
N ALA A 30 5.77 5.24 8.85
CA ALA A 30 6.87 5.89 8.14
C ALA A 30 6.69 5.82 6.62
N ASP A 31 6.30 4.68 6.06
CA ASP A 31 6.05 4.53 4.62
C ASP A 31 4.87 5.40 4.12
N VAL A 32 3.89 5.70 4.97
CA VAL A 32 2.78 6.63 4.67
C VAL A 32 3.26 8.09 4.69
N PHE A 33 3.97 8.51 5.74
CA PHE A 33 4.32 9.93 5.96
C PHE A 33 5.65 10.39 5.36
N THR A 34 6.51 9.48 4.90
CA THR A 34 7.80 9.85 4.29
C THR A 34 7.59 10.83 3.14
N TYR A 35 8.34 11.94 3.10
CA TYR A 35 8.10 13.04 2.15
C TYR A 35 6.65 13.57 2.14
N TYR A 36 5.95 13.53 3.26
CA TYR A 36 4.58 14.04 3.43
C TYR A 36 3.54 13.38 2.51
N GLY A 37 3.73 12.11 2.14
CA GLY A 37 2.82 11.40 1.22
C GLY A 37 2.92 11.83 -0.24
N LEU A 38 3.93 12.64 -0.62
CA LEU A 38 4.09 13.18 -1.97
C LEU A 38 4.77 12.23 -2.95
N GLY A 39 5.24 11.07 -2.49
CA GLY A 39 5.95 10.10 -3.31
C GLY A 39 5.04 9.03 -3.90
N CYS A 40 5.30 8.61 -5.14
CA CYS A 40 4.70 7.40 -5.73
C CYS A 40 5.13 6.09 -5.01
N ARG A 41 6.04 6.20 -4.04
CA ARG A 41 6.53 5.13 -3.17
C ARG A 41 5.84 5.11 -1.81
N ASN A 42 5.01 6.10 -1.52
CA ASN A 42 4.23 6.12 -0.30
C ASN A 42 3.09 5.11 -0.37
N VAL A 43 2.74 4.58 0.79
CA VAL A 43 1.54 3.75 0.91
C VAL A 43 0.32 4.68 0.87
N SER A 44 -0.51 4.51 -0.16
CA SER A 44 -1.75 5.28 -0.34
C SER A 44 -2.99 4.48 0.00
N LYS A 45 -2.87 3.15 0.10
CA LYS A 45 -3.96 2.26 0.47
C LYS A 45 -3.52 1.14 1.40
N VAL A 46 -4.36 0.81 2.37
CA VAL A 46 -4.19 -0.33 3.27
C VAL A 46 -5.38 -1.28 3.16
N TYR A 47 -5.12 -2.59 3.09
CA TYR A 47 -6.14 -3.62 3.23
C TYR A 47 -6.12 -4.18 4.64
N VAL A 48 -7.29 -4.27 5.28
CA VAL A 48 -7.47 -4.80 6.63
C VAL A 48 -8.56 -5.87 6.63
N GLN A 49 -8.56 -6.79 7.59
CA GLN A 49 -9.68 -7.72 7.76
C GLN A 49 -10.79 -7.09 8.60
N LYS A 50 -10.40 -6.25 9.57
CA LYS A 50 -11.31 -5.61 10.51
C LYS A 50 -10.87 -4.20 10.86
N GLU A 51 -11.83 -3.39 11.31
CA GLU A 51 -11.61 -1.98 11.63
C GLU A 51 -10.65 -1.78 12.81
N GLU A 52 -10.56 -2.73 13.75
CA GLU A 52 -9.64 -2.65 14.91
C GLU A 52 -8.17 -2.54 14.50
N GLN A 53 -7.82 -3.08 13.32
CA GLN A 53 -6.47 -2.96 12.77
C GLN A 53 -6.14 -1.53 12.33
N LEU A 54 -7.14 -0.75 11.91
CA LEU A 54 -6.97 0.66 11.59
C LEU A 54 -6.70 1.46 12.86
N HIS A 55 -7.41 1.15 13.96
CA HIS A 55 -7.15 1.78 15.25
C HIS A 55 -5.72 1.51 15.75
N ALA A 56 -5.27 0.25 15.70
CA ALA A 56 -3.89 -0.09 16.06
C ALA A 56 -2.86 0.63 15.17
N PHE A 57 -3.16 0.77 13.87
CA PHE A 57 -2.33 1.58 12.97
C PHE A 57 -2.35 3.06 13.36
N PHE A 58 -3.50 3.64 13.73
CA PHE A 58 -3.61 5.04 14.14
C PHE A 58 -2.86 5.35 15.45
N ASP A 59 -2.77 4.39 16.36
CA ASP A 59 -1.91 4.56 17.53
C ASP A 59 -0.43 4.66 17.11
N ALA A 60 -0.01 3.89 16.10
CA ALA A 60 1.36 3.92 15.59
C ALA A 60 1.70 5.18 14.78
N ILE A 61 0.71 5.90 14.23
CA ILE A 61 0.97 7.14 13.50
C ILE A 61 1.20 8.34 14.43
N ALA A 62 0.92 8.24 15.73
CA ALA A 62 1.05 9.37 16.67
C ALA A 62 2.45 10.00 16.66
N ASP A 63 3.50 9.18 16.49
CA ASP A 63 4.90 9.63 16.36
C ASP A 63 5.15 10.52 15.12
N PHE A 64 4.20 10.59 14.18
CA PHE A 64 4.27 11.33 12.94
C PHE A 64 3.49 12.65 12.94
N GLU A 65 3.00 13.10 14.09
CA GLU A 65 2.25 14.36 14.22
C GLU A 65 3.02 15.58 13.69
N TRP A 66 4.37 15.52 13.64
CA TRP A 66 5.24 16.55 13.06
C TRP A 66 4.87 16.96 11.62
N VAL A 67 4.15 16.12 10.86
CA VAL A 67 3.65 16.49 9.52
C VAL A 67 2.72 17.70 9.53
N ARG A 68 2.12 18.01 10.68
CA ARG A 68 1.29 19.20 10.91
C ARG A 68 2.08 20.52 10.82
N GLU A 69 3.40 20.48 10.97
CA GLU A 69 4.24 21.67 10.82
C GLU A 69 4.44 22.07 9.35
N HIS A 70 4.11 21.17 8.42
CA HIS A 70 4.29 21.41 6.99
C HIS A 70 3.02 22.01 6.36
N HIS A 71 3.03 23.32 6.12
CA HIS A 71 1.89 24.08 5.60
C HIS A 71 1.18 23.45 4.39
N LYS A 72 1.92 22.94 3.39
CA LYS A 72 1.28 22.34 2.21
C LYS A 72 0.52 21.05 2.55
N TYR A 73 1.00 20.29 3.52
CA TYR A 73 0.35 19.05 3.94
C TYR A 73 -0.95 19.37 4.66
N VAL A 74 -0.90 20.27 5.65
CA VAL A 74 -2.07 20.74 6.40
C VAL A 74 -3.13 21.33 5.48
N ASN A 75 -2.74 22.13 4.49
CA ASN A 75 -3.70 22.69 3.53
C ASN A 75 -4.45 21.60 2.74
N ASN A 76 -3.78 20.50 2.38
CA ASN A 76 -4.44 19.38 1.70
C ASN A 76 -5.36 18.61 2.66
N TYR A 77 -4.92 18.41 3.90
CA TYR A 77 -5.73 17.80 4.95
C TYR A 77 -7.03 18.59 5.18
N ASP A 78 -6.95 19.90 5.44
CA ASP A 78 -8.10 20.76 5.72
C ASP A 78 -9.06 20.85 4.52
N TYR A 79 -8.52 20.92 3.31
CA TYR A 79 -9.30 20.89 2.08
C TYR A 79 -10.10 19.60 1.92
N ASN A 80 -9.44 18.44 2.02
CA ASN A 80 -10.11 17.14 1.89
C ASN A 80 -11.12 16.92 3.02
N LYS A 81 -10.78 17.30 4.26
CA LYS A 81 -11.68 17.23 5.42
C LYS A 81 -12.96 18.03 5.16
N SER A 82 -12.82 19.26 4.68
CA SER A 82 -13.96 20.12 4.35
C SER A 82 -14.87 19.48 3.30
N ILE A 83 -14.29 18.91 2.24
CA ILE A 83 -15.05 18.19 1.19
C ILE A 83 -15.80 17.00 1.79
N PHE A 84 -15.14 16.20 2.63
CA PHE A 84 -15.76 15.01 3.19
C PHE A 84 -16.90 15.35 4.14
N LEU A 85 -16.74 16.40 4.96
CA LEU A 85 -17.79 16.89 5.85
C LEU A 85 -19.00 17.44 5.07
N VAL A 86 -18.77 18.28 4.06
CA VAL A 86 -19.85 18.85 3.23
C VAL A 86 -20.63 17.77 2.50
N ASN A 87 -19.93 16.79 1.94
CA ASN A 87 -20.53 15.71 1.16
C ASN A 87 -21.03 14.54 2.03
N LYS A 88 -20.89 14.62 3.37
CA LYS A 88 -21.22 13.54 4.32
C LYS A 88 -20.56 12.20 3.94
N VAL A 89 -19.34 12.27 3.41
CA VAL A 89 -18.55 11.08 3.07
C VAL A 89 -18.09 10.45 4.38
N PRO A 90 -18.37 9.15 4.64
CA PRO A 90 -17.84 8.47 5.81
C PRO A 90 -16.31 8.44 5.77
N HIS A 91 -15.68 8.89 6.85
CA HIS A 91 -14.23 8.89 7.01
C HIS A 91 -13.85 8.84 8.49
N LEU A 92 -12.68 8.29 8.76
CA LEU A 92 -12.00 8.33 10.05
C LEU A 92 -11.04 9.51 10.04
N ASP A 93 -10.90 10.15 11.19
CA ASP A 93 -10.09 11.35 11.34
C ASP A 93 -9.17 11.21 12.57
N THR A 94 -7.87 11.36 12.33
CA THR A 94 -6.82 11.28 13.35
C THR A 94 -6.28 12.64 13.75
N GLY A 95 -6.78 13.73 13.16
CA GLY A 95 -6.32 15.11 13.38
C GLY A 95 -5.27 15.59 12.38
N PHE A 96 -4.60 14.69 11.66
CA PHE A 96 -3.65 15.03 10.59
C PHE A 96 -3.64 14.04 9.41
N LEU A 97 -4.28 12.88 9.55
CA LEU A 97 -4.54 11.93 8.47
C LEU A 97 -6.03 11.60 8.45
N LEU A 98 -6.65 11.69 7.28
CA LEU A 98 -8.00 11.18 7.04
C LEU A 98 -7.89 9.77 6.49
N ALA A 99 -8.74 8.85 6.94
CA ALA A 99 -8.83 7.52 6.35
C ALA A 99 -10.25 7.25 5.84
N ARG A 100 -10.35 6.67 4.65
CA ARG A 100 -11.64 6.43 3.99
C ARG A 100 -11.66 5.09 3.28
N GLU A 101 -12.80 4.40 3.37
CA GLU A 101 -13.05 3.22 2.55
C GLU A 101 -13.29 3.62 1.09
N GLU A 102 -12.44 3.13 0.19
CA GLU A 102 -12.47 3.50 -1.23
C GLU A 102 -11.82 2.43 -2.10
N GLU A 103 -12.35 2.12 -3.28
CA GLU A 103 -11.78 1.09 -4.17
C GLU A 103 -10.49 1.55 -4.88
N ALA A 104 -10.34 2.86 -5.07
CA ALA A 104 -9.16 3.45 -5.71
C ALA A 104 -7.88 3.16 -4.91
N LEU A 105 -6.81 2.75 -5.61
CA LEU A 105 -5.51 2.50 -4.98
C LEU A 105 -4.78 3.79 -4.62
N VAL A 106 -4.95 4.83 -5.44
CA VAL A 106 -4.29 6.13 -5.27
C VAL A 106 -5.17 7.02 -4.38
N SER A 107 -4.57 7.58 -3.33
CA SER A 107 -5.23 8.52 -2.44
C SER A 107 -4.70 9.95 -2.63
N PRO A 108 -5.52 10.98 -2.31
CA PRO A 108 -5.04 12.34 -2.15
C PRO A 108 -4.02 12.47 -1.01
N ILE A 109 -3.26 13.58 -1.01
CA ILE A 109 -2.36 13.92 0.10
C ILE A 109 -3.17 14.07 1.39
N ALA A 110 -2.62 13.55 2.48
CA ALA A 110 -3.25 13.50 3.81
C ALA A 110 -4.53 12.64 3.89
N VAL A 111 -4.79 11.83 2.87
CA VAL A 111 -5.86 10.83 2.85
C VAL A 111 -5.23 9.45 2.67
N LEU A 112 -5.66 8.48 3.46
CA LEU A 112 -5.33 7.07 3.33
C LEU A 112 -6.59 6.30 2.92
N HIS A 113 -6.52 5.57 1.81
CA HIS A 113 -7.61 4.66 1.48
C HIS A 113 -7.49 3.38 2.28
N TYR A 114 -8.60 2.82 2.71
CA TYR A 114 -8.64 1.45 3.22
C TYR A 114 -9.68 0.61 2.50
N GLY A 115 -9.61 -0.70 2.69
CA GLY A 115 -10.62 -1.64 2.22
C GLY A 115 -10.55 -2.94 3.00
N PHE A 116 -11.70 -3.60 3.12
CA PHE A 116 -11.78 -4.87 3.83
C PHE A 116 -11.44 -6.04 2.91
N TYR A 117 -10.83 -7.08 3.47
CA TYR A 117 -10.68 -8.37 2.82
C TYR A 117 -10.96 -9.52 3.78
N GLU A 118 -11.61 -10.58 3.29
CA GLU A 118 -11.93 -11.75 4.12
C GLU A 118 -10.93 -12.89 3.91
N GLN A 119 -10.48 -13.09 2.68
CA GLN A 119 -9.60 -14.19 2.27
C GLN A 119 -8.37 -13.66 1.55
N GLU A 120 -7.19 -14.09 1.99
CA GLU A 120 -5.93 -13.66 1.37
C GLU A 120 -5.86 -14.06 -0.10
N GLU A 121 -6.37 -15.23 -0.47
CA GLU A 121 -6.36 -15.75 -1.84
C GLU A 121 -7.11 -14.84 -2.80
N ARG A 122 -8.27 -14.32 -2.37
CA ARG A 122 -9.08 -13.39 -3.15
C ARG A 122 -8.38 -12.05 -3.29
N LEU A 123 -7.83 -11.52 -2.19
CA LEU A 123 -7.04 -10.29 -2.22
C LEU A 123 -5.83 -10.41 -3.16
N LYS A 124 -5.14 -11.56 -3.17
CA LYS A 124 -4.03 -11.81 -4.10
C LYS A 124 -4.47 -11.76 -5.56
N GLN A 125 -5.64 -12.31 -5.89
CA GLN A 125 -6.19 -12.27 -7.25
C GLN A 125 -6.54 -10.83 -7.66
N ASP A 126 -7.18 -10.07 -6.77
CA ASP A 126 -7.56 -8.68 -7.02
C ASP A 126 -6.33 -7.79 -7.24
N LEU A 127 -5.30 -7.97 -6.40
CA LEU A 127 -4.03 -7.25 -6.53
C LEU A 127 -3.26 -7.67 -7.80
N ALA A 128 -3.34 -8.95 -8.20
CA ALA A 128 -2.72 -9.42 -9.43
C ALA A 128 -3.38 -8.80 -10.68
N ALA A 129 -4.72 -8.67 -10.67
CA ALA A 129 -5.46 -8.00 -11.73
C ALA A 129 -5.09 -6.51 -11.86
N ARG A 130 -4.67 -5.88 -10.75
CA ARG A 130 -4.28 -4.46 -10.67
C ARG A 130 -2.76 -4.24 -10.60
N ALA A 131 -1.96 -5.26 -10.93
CA ALA A 131 -0.51 -5.20 -10.80
C ALA A 131 0.16 -4.08 -11.62
N SER A 132 -0.48 -3.60 -12.70
CA SER A 132 0.00 -2.48 -13.51
C SER A 132 -0.07 -1.12 -12.78
N GLU A 133 -0.98 -0.99 -11.80
CA GLU A 133 -1.19 0.19 -10.96
C GLU A 133 -0.33 0.16 -9.69
N ILE A 134 0.21 -1.01 -9.32
CA ILE A 134 0.93 -1.22 -8.07
C ILE A 134 2.44 -1.22 -8.30
N GLN A 135 3.15 -0.37 -7.57
CA GLN A 135 4.61 -0.33 -7.56
C GLN A 135 5.18 -1.29 -6.52
N CYS A 136 4.64 -1.25 -5.30
CA CYS A 136 5.14 -2.00 -4.16
C CYS A 136 3.97 -2.50 -3.33
N LEU A 137 4.06 -3.76 -2.90
CA LEU A 137 3.17 -4.32 -1.91
C LEU A 137 3.94 -4.48 -0.60
N VAL A 138 3.41 -3.89 0.47
CA VAL A 138 3.98 -3.94 1.81
C VAL A 138 3.11 -4.85 2.66
N ALA A 139 3.69 -5.85 3.33
CA ALA A 139 2.94 -6.74 4.21
C ALA A 139 3.81 -7.19 5.38
N GLY A 140 3.17 -7.44 6.53
CA GLY A 140 3.81 -8.09 7.68
C GLY A 140 4.31 -9.49 7.32
N GLN A 141 5.32 -9.99 8.05
CA GLN A 141 5.87 -11.31 7.77
C GLN A 141 4.91 -12.43 8.22
N PRO A 142 4.86 -13.56 7.48
CA PRO A 142 5.54 -13.86 6.22
C PRO A 142 4.89 -13.14 5.03
N ALA A 143 5.67 -12.69 4.04
CA ALA A 143 5.15 -11.88 2.92
C ALA A 143 3.95 -12.57 2.23
N LEU A 144 2.85 -11.82 2.03
CA LEU A 144 1.62 -12.29 1.39
C LEU A 144 1.85 -12.79 -0.06
N LEU A 145 2.92 -12.30 -0.69
CA LEU A 145 3.39 -12.68 -2.01
C LEU A 145 4.90 -12.93 -1.95
N GLU A 146 5.42 -13.80 -2.81
CA GLU A 146 6.87 -14.03 -3.04
C GLU A 146 7.67 -12.74 -3.30
N ALA A 147 7.00 -11.65 -3.69
CA ALA A 147 7.58 -10.33 -3.98
C ALA A 147 7.19 -9.22 -2.99
N GLY A 148 6.49 -9.53 -1.89
CA GLY A 148 6.11 -8.54 -0.88
C GLY A 148 7.35 -7.96 -0.17
N THR A 149 7.38 -6.65 0.00
CA THR A 149 8.44 -5.98 0.78
C THR A 149 8.01 -5.98 2.26
N PRO A 150 8.88 -6.38 3.20
CA PRO A 150 8.56 -6.31 4.63
C PRO A 150 8.27 -4.87 5.05
N LEU A 151 7.35 -4.69 6.00
CA LEU A 151 7.09 -3.39 6.63
C LEU A 151 8.41 -2.78 7.13
N GLY A 152 8.66 -1.49 6.82
CA GLY A 152 9.87 -0.78 7.26
C GLY A 152 11.13 -0.99 6.45
N ARG A 153 11.10 -1.81 5.38
CA ARG A 153 12.18 -1.83 4.39
C ARG A 153 11.79 -0.97 3.20
N TRP A 154 12.39 0.21 3.10
CA TRP A 154 12.27 1.04 1.90
C TRP A 154 12.65 0.22 0.66
N PRO A 155 11.84 0.20 -0.41
CA PRO A 155 12.14 -0.60 -1.59
C PRO A 155 13.36 0.00 -2.30
N SER A 156 14.54 -0.54 -2.00
CA SER A 156 15.75 -0.29 -2.77
C SER A 156 15.55 -0.89 -4.16
N VAL A 157 15.27 -0.02 -5.12
CA VAL A 157 15.47 -0.18 -6.57
C VAL A 157 15.07 -1.54 -7.17
N ARG A 158 13.99 -1.53 -7.97
CA ARG A 158 13.55 -2.60 -8.89
C ARG A 158 13.28 -3.95 -8.23
N ARG A 159 12.14 -4.05 -7.55
CA ARG A 159 11.34 -5.27 -7.64
C ARG A 159 10.02 -4.88 -8.29
N SER A 160 10.00 -4.87 -9.62
CA SER A 160 8.73 -5.01 -10.33
C SER A 160 8.09 -6.28 -9.83
N VAL A 161 6.80 -6.24 -9.47
CA VAL A 161 5.99 -7.46 -9.28
C VAL A 161 6.32 -8.39 -10.45
N PRO A 162 6.97 -9.55 -10.23
CA PRO A 162 7.24 -10.45 -11.33
C PRO A 162 5.88 -10.83 -11.91
N ALA A 163 5.79 -10.86 -13.25
CA ALA A 163 4.61 -11.38 -13.93
C ALA A 163 4.27 -12.72 -13.28
N PHE A 164 3.09 -12.79 -12.66
CA PHE A 164 2.62 -13.95 -11.93
C PHE A 164 2.84 -15.18 -12.80
N GLY A 165 3.66 -16.10 -12.30
CA GLY A 165 3.99 -17.33 -13.02
C GLY A 165 2.70 -18.05 -13.38
N ILE A 166 2.36 -18.04 -14.66
CA ILE A 166 1.50 -19.05 -15.25
C ILE A 166 2.14 -20.38 -14.85
N MET A 167 1.42 -21.21 -14.11
CA MET A 167 1.77 -22.61 -13.86
C MET A 167 2.19 -23.24 -15.19
N ARG A 168 3.51 -23.32 -15.44
CA ARG A 168 4.05 -24.24 -16.43
C ARG A 168 4.02 -25.60 -15.77
N THR A 169 2.91 -26.28 -16.00
CA THR A 169 2.76 -27.72 -15.80
C THR A 169 4.00 -28.45 -16.33
N MET A 170 4.61 -29.22 -15.43
CA MET A 170 5.48 -30.37 -15.65
C MET A 170 5.90 -30.62 -17.11
N TRP A 171 7.15 -30.28 -17.44
CA TRP A 171 7.90 -30.97 -18.49
C TRP A 171 8.90 -31.89 -17.80
N THR A 172 8.59 -33.18 -17.79
CA THR A 172 9.53 -34.26 -17.49
C THR A 172 10.68 -34.24 -18.49
N PRO A 173 11.94 -34.46 -18.07
CA PRO A 173 13.04 -34.62 -19.02
C PRO A 173 13.04 -36.06 -19.53
N TRP A 174 12.86 -36.24 -20.84
CA TRP A 174 13.27 -37.47 -21.53
C TRP A 174 14.78 -37.40 -21.82
N PRO A 175 15.54 -38.48 -21.61
CA PRO A 175 16.98 -38.50 -21.86
C PRO A 175 17.24 -38.84 -23.33
N PHE A 176 18.03 -38.03 -24.03
CA PHE A 176 18.66 -38.45 -25.27
C PHE A 176 20.14 -38.70 -25.01
N ALA A 177 20.49 -39.99 -25.04
CA ALA A 177 21.84 -40.49 -25.06
C ALA A 177 22.51 -40.13 -26.39
N PHE A 178 23.76 -39.66 -26.29
CA PHE A 178 24.70 -39.55 -27.39
C PHE A 178 24.97 -40.94 -28.00
N ARG A 179 24.95 -41.01 -29.32
CA ARG A 179 25.74 -41.95 -30.12
C ARG A 179 26.23 -41.22 -31.37
#